data_AF-A0A7W4ES22-F1
#
_entry.id   AF-A0A7W4ES22-F1
#
_cell.length_a   1.000
_cell.length_b   1.000
_cell.length_c   1.000
_cell.angle_alpha   90.00
_cell.angle_beta   90.00
_cell.angle_gamma   90.00
#
_symmetry.space_group_name_H-M   'P 1'
#
loop_
_entity.id
_entity.type
_entity.pdbx_description
1 polymer ?
#
loop_
_entity_poly.entity_id
_entity_poly.type
_entity_poly.pdbx_seq_one_letter_code
_entity_poly.pdbx_strand_id
1 'polypeptide(L)'
;MKKYWSHFLSFIKKPENVFISLSLFFGVLSAATVPLLSVNDEGVHYMRAYGLSQGKIESGVACTLPKEVVLKAKEADVNNFVTSYKKTINRSDTETGKCSSATGYPPIMHLPQTIGIMFANLVHGSLGITIIFGRLANLIFYSFALYFVIKWVRVGKWAFVATGLFPLMIHLAASLSGDSMTNIAIFTAIAATLNLFSQKSPLTRQQQLLIIAVACLLILTKSVTILLLSPVIFLPKRLFIPDKKSKISFIPQKWLVLSAAAILAGLCLIAWLHIYTQPLLTTGAPHNPLHSNPLKFIQILFNTYLNPNLPVSDDILRGVIGAFSAFKYGLPLFILLPSFSLLFLSLLHYNKKDQELLGEQTGKLAVYNLAT
;
A
#
# COMPACT_ATOMS: atom_id res chain seq x y z
N MET A 1 37.90 13.23 8.33
CA MET A 1 37.38 11.98 7.71
C MET A 1 36.82 10.97 8.72
N LYS A 2 37.55 10.58 9.80
CA LYS A 2 37.05 9.60 10.81
C LYS A 2 35.68 9.92 11.44
N LYS A 3 35.41 11.20 11.76
CA LYS A 3 34.14 11.65 12.37
C LYS A 3 32.92 11.48 11.44
N TYR A 4 33.05 11.82 10.16
CA TYR A 4 31.98 11.63 9.16
C TYR A 4 31.75 10.13 8.88
N TRP A 5 32.81 9.34 8.85
CA TRP A 5 32.72 7.88 8.69
C TRP A 5 31.98 7.21 9.86
N SER A 6 32.24 7.64 11.11
CA SER A 6 31.50 7.12 12.27
C SER A 6 30.02 7.51 12.26
N HIS A 7 29.68 8.72 11.82
CA HIS A 7 28.28 9.14 11.67
C HIS A 7 27.56 8.35 10.57
N PHE A 8 28.23 8.12 9.43
CA PHE A 8 27.70 7.30 8.34
C PHE A 8 27.46 5.85 8.76
N LEU A 9 28.41 5.22 9.45
CA LEU A 9 28.24 3.87 10.00
C LEU A 9 27.10 3.81 11.04
N SER A 10 26.97 4.84 11.89
CA SER A 10 25.86 4.91 12.84
C SER A 10 24.49 5.08 12.15
N PHE A 11 24.46 5.75 11.00
CA PHE A 11 23.24 5.92 10.21
C PHE A 11 22.81 4.59 9.57
N ILE A 12 23.74 3.87 8.93
CA ILE A 12 23.47 2.57 8.29
C ILE A 12 23.03 1.51 9.30
N LYS A 13 23.49 1.58 10.55
CA LYS A 13 23.07 0.66 11.62
C LYS A 13 21.57 0.73 11.95
N LYS A 14 20.85 1.78 11.53
CA LYS A 14 19.41 1.94 11.76
C LYS A 14 18.68 1.78 10.42
N PRO A 15 18.12 0.59 10.11
CA PRO A 15 17.48 0.33 8.82
C PRO A 15 16.36 1.33 8.51
N GLU A 16 15.59 1.75 9.53
CA GLU A 16 14.56 2.78 9.39
C GLU A 16 15.10 4.11 8.86
N ASN A 17 16.28 4.55 9.30
CA ASN A 17 16.89 5.81 8.86
C ASN A 17 17.34 5.72 7.39
N VAL A 18 17.91 4.58 6.99
CA VAL A 18 18.31 4.33 5.60
C VAL A 18 17.07 4.39 4.70
N PHE A 19 15.99 3.73 5.11
CA PHE A 19 14.73 3.74 4.37
C PHE A 19 14.20 5.16 4.17
N ILE A 20 13.99 5.94 5.23
CA ILE A 20 13.34 7.25 5.10
C ILE A 20 14.17 8.22 4.25
N SER A 21 15.50 8.19 4.36
CA SER A 21 16.36 9.05 3.54
C SER A 21 16.33 8.68 2.06
N LEU A 22 16.43 7.39 1.73
CA LEU A 22 16.37 6.94 0.34
C LEU A 22 14.98 7.12 -0.26
N SER A 23 13.93 6.81 0.51
CA SER A 23 12.53 6.98 0.10
C SER A 23 12.22 8.44 -0.24
N LEU A 24 12.62 9.38 0.62
CA LEU A 24 12.41 10.81 0.37
C LEU A 24 13.25 11.31 -0.82
N PHE A 25 14.52 10.91 -0.91
CA PHE A 25 15.39 11.33 -2.01
C PHE A 25 14.86 10.87 -3.37
N PHE A 26 14.65 9.56 -3.54
CA PHE A 26 14.15 9.00 -4.80
C PHE A 26 12.69 9.37 -5.06
N GLY A 27 11.89 9.51 -4.01
CA GLY A 27 10.49 9.92 -4.13
C GLY A 27 10.34 11.36 -4.58
N VAL A 28 11.11 12.30 -4.03
CA VAL A 28 11.08 13.71 -4.48
C VAL A 28 11.56 13.81 -5.92
N LEU A 29 12.63 13.09 -6.27
CA LEU A 29 13.11 13.01 -7.64
C LEU A 29 12.00 12.48 -8.56
N SER A 30 11.37 11.36 -8.22
CA SER A 30 10.25 10.79 -8.98
C SER A 30 9.08 11.77 -9.10
N ALA A 31 8.66 12.43 -8.02
CA ALA A 31 7.54 13.37 -8.03
C ALA A 31 7.80 14.56 -8.98
N ALA A 32 9.05 15.00 -9.08
CA ALA A 32 9.48 16.12 -9.91
C ALA A 32 9.72 15.75 -11.39
N THR A 33 10.30 14.57 -11.66
CA THR A 33 10.70 14.19 -13.02
C THR A 33 9.64 13.40 -13.78
N VAL A 34 8.78 12.66 -13.07
CA VAL A 34 7.71 11.88 -13.70
C VAL A 34 6.62 12.83 -14.20
N PRO A 35 6.23 12.76 -15.48
CA PRO A 35 5.16 13.59 -16.03
C PRO A 35 3.88 13.55 -15.18
N LEU A 36 3.15 14.66 -15.16
CA LEU A 36 1.96 14.77 -14.32
C LEU A 36 0.83 13.89 -14.85
N LEU A 37 0.18 13.16 -13.94
CA LEU A 37 -0.89 12.20 -14.22
C LEU A 37 -0.48 11.03 -15.12
N SER A 38 0.83 10.73 -15.22
CA SER A 38 1.32 9.61 -16.02
C SER A 38 1.47 8.31 -15.29
N VAL A 39 1.33 8.31 -13.96
CA VAL A 39 1.34 7.07 -13.18
C VAL A 39 0.02 6.33 -13.40
N ASN A 40 0.04 5.01 -13.28
CA ASN A 40 -1.14 4.20 -13.56
C ASN A 40 -2.33 4.64 -12.70
N ASP A 41 -3.49 4.83 -13.35
CA ASP A 41 -4.73 5.33 -12.75
C ASP A 41 -4.61 6.68 -11.99
N GLU A 42 -3.52 7.43 -12.16
CA GLU A 42 -3.28 8.63 -11.35
C GLU A 42 -4.35 9.71 -11.55
N GLY A 43 -4.88 9.86 -12.77
CA GLY A 43 -5.95 10.79 -13.08
C GLY A 43 -7.26 10.49 -12.36
N VAL A 44 -7.65 9.22 -12.24
CA VAL A 44 -8.88 8.82 -11.52
C VAL A 44 -8.70 8.99 -10.02
N HIS A 45 -7.52 8.67 -9.47
CA HIS A 45 -7.21 8.93 -8.06
C HIS A 45 -7.12 10.43 -7.76
N TYR A 46 -6.62 11.25 -8.69
CA TYR A 46 -6.60 12.71 -8.56
C TYR A 46 -8.01 13.29 -8.45
N MET A 47 -8.92 12.91 -9.35
CA MET A 47 -10.32 13.37 -9.28
C MET A 47 -10.97 13.03 -7.94
N ARG A 48 -10.72 11.81 -7.43
CA ARG A 48 -11.26 11.38 -6.13
C ARG A 48 -10.69 12.20 -4.97
N ALA A 49 -9.36 12.32 -4.89
CA ALA A 49 -8.70 13.09 -3.84
C ALA A 49 -9.07 14.59 -3.88
N TYR A 50 -9.24 15.15 -5.08
CA TYR A 50 -9.68 16.53 -5.25
C TYR A 50 -11.12 16.73 -4.74
N GLY A 51 -12.05 15.82 -5.08
CA GLY A 51 -13.41 15.85 -4.56
C GLY A 51 -13.45 15.79 -3.03
N LEU A 52 -12.68 14.87 -2.43
CA LEU A 52 -12.54 14.77 -0.98
C LEU A 52 -11.99 16.05 -0.34
N SER A 53 -11.07 16.75 -1.02
CA SER A 53 -10.51 18.02 -0.53
C SER A 53 -11.56 19.15 -0.47
N GLN A 54 -12.67 18.99 -1.18
CA GLN A 54 -13.84 19.89 -1.12
C GLN A 54 -14.93 19.38 -0.17
N GLY A 55 -14.66 18.35 0.63
CA GLY A 55 -15.64 17.75 1.55
C GLY A 55 -16.64 16.80 0.88
N LYS A 56 -16.43 16.42 -0.38
CA LYS A 56 -17.35 15.55 -1.13
C LYS A 56 -16.99 14.08 -0.91
N ILE A 57 -17.64 13.46 0.07
CA ILE A 57 -17.40 12.05 0.47
C ILE A 57 -18.13 11.08 -0.47
N GLU A 58 -19.38 11.39 -0.81
CA GLU A 58 -20.30 10.57 -1.61
C GLU A 58 -20.11 10.79 -3.11
N SER A 59 -20.20 9.73 -3.93
CA SER A 59 -20.14 9.86 -5.40
C SER A 59 -20.44 8.54 -6.15
N GLY A 60 -21.69 8.11 -6.15
CA GLY A 60 -22.11 6.93 -6.92
C GLY A 60 -22.53 7.24 -8.36
N VAL A 61 -23.30 8.31 -8.55
CA VAL A 61 -24.04 8.57 -9.80
C VAL A 61 -23.46 9.75 -10.59
N ALA A 62 -23.26 10.89 -9.93
CA ALA A 62 -22.75 12.10 -10.57
C ALA A 62 -21.83 12.87 -9.63
N CYS A 63 -20.75 13.40 -10.18
CA CYS A 63 -19.72 14.14 -9.47
C CYS A 63 -19.60 15.53 -10.04
N THR A 64 -19.73 16.53 -9.18
CA THR A 64 -19.47 17.92 -9.53
C THR A 64 -18.03 18.27 -9.17
N LEU A 65 -17.18 18.51 -10.16
CA LEU A 65 -15.77 18.88 -9.99
C LEU A 65 -15.42 20.06 -10.90
N PRO A 66 -14.37 20.83 -10.60
CA PRO A 66 -13.90 21.88 -11.51
C PRO A 66 -13.61 21.32 -12.90
N LYS A 67 -14.06 22.01 -13.96
CA LYS A 67 -13.93 21.54 -15.35
C LYS A 67 -12.50 21.17 -15.72
N GLU A 68 -11.54 21.97 -15.27
CA GLU A 68 -10.13 21.74 -15.55
C GLU A 68 -9.59 20.45 -14.92
N VAL A 69 -10.06 20.08 -13.73
CA VAL A 69 -9.65 18.84 -13.06
C VAL A 69 -10.13 17.63 -13.87
N VAL A 70 -11.38 17.65 -14.32
CA VAL A 70 -11.97 16.54 -15.06
C VAL A 70 -11.37 16.45 -16.47
N LEU A 71 -11.26 17.57 -17.18
CA LEU A 71 -10.69 17.62 -18.53
C LEU A 71 -9.25 17.10 -18.54
N LYS A 72 -8.44 17.47 -17.56
CA LYS A 72 -7.03 17.06 -17.49
C LYS A 72 -6.83 15.62 -17.03
N ALA A 73 -7.71 15.11 -16.16
CA ALA A 73 -7.74 13.69 -15.87
C ALA A 73 -8.10 12.84 -17.10
N LYS A 74 -9.06 13.28 -17.91
CA LYS A 74 -9.43 12.62 -19.20
C LYS A 74 -8.32 12.74 -20.24
N GLU A 75 -7.65 13.89 -20.35
CA GLU A 75 -6.48 14.06 -21.22
C GLU A 75 -5.37 13.08 -20.86
N ALA A 76 -5.09 12.90 -19.57
CA ALA A 76 -4.07 11.97 -19.09
C ALA A 76 -4.44 10.51 -19.39
N ASP A 77 -5.72 10.14 -19.31
CA ASP A 77 -6.20 8.80 -19.62
C ASP A 77 -5.96 8.43 -21.11
N VAL A 78 -6.12 9.41 -22.01
CA VAL A 78 -5.89 9.22 -23.45
C VAL A 78 -4.41 9.33 -23.82
N ASN A 79 -3.72 10.35 -23.30
CA ASN A 79 -2.36 10.70 -23.74
C ASN A 79 -1.26 10.14 -22.82
N ASN A 80 -1.61 9.48 -21.73
CA ASN A 80 -0.74 9.05 -20.62
C ASN A 80 -0.07 10.19 -19.83
N PHE A 81 -0.28 11.46 -20.14
CA PHE A 81 0.27 12.58 -19.37
C PHE A 81 -0.44 13.88 -19.74
N VAL A 82 -0.24 14.92 -18.92
CA VAL A 82 -0.75 16.27 -19.18
C VAL A 82 0.38 17.22 -19.58
N THR A 83 0.12 18.03 -20.61
CA THR A 83 1.07 19.05 -21.12
C THR A 83 0.87 20.43 -20.51
N SER A 84 -0.37 20.82 -20.22
CA SER A 84 -0.72 22.14 -19.69
C SER A 84 -1.15 22.07 -18.23
N TYR A 85 -0.24 22.43 -17.33
CA TYR A 85 -0.41 22.38 -15.87
C TYR A 85 -0.24 23.74 -15.17
N LYS A 86 0.13 24.80 -15.90
CA LYS A 86 0.30 26.15 -15.34
C LYS A 86 -1.02 26.88 -15.10
N LYS A 87 -2.11 26.44 -15.74
CA LYS A 87 -3.42 27.08 -15.67
C LYS A 87 -3.98 26.98 -14.24
N THR A 88 -4.47 28.10 -13.73
CA THR A 88 -5.14 28.19 -12.44
C THR A 88 -6.53 27.61 -12.51
N ILE A 89 -6.87 26.76 -11.54
CA ILE A 89 -8.20 26.12 -11.49
C ILE A 89 -9.24 27.17 -11.10
N ASN A 90 -10.17 27.46 -12.00
CA ASN A 90 -11.40 28.16 -11.63
C ASN A 90 -12.33 27.21 -10.86
N ARG A 91 -12.45 27.42 -9.55
CA ARG A 91 -13.15 26.50 -8.64
C ARG A 91 -14.67 26.66 -8.65
N SER A 92 -15.19 27.80 -9.13
CA SER A 92 -16.62 28.01 -9.32
C SER A 92 -17.13 27.42 -10.63
N ASP A 93 -16.25 27.31 -11.64
CA ASP A 93 -16.58 26.70 -12.93
C ASP A 93 -16.50 25.17 -12.84
N THR A 94 -17.63 24.56 -12.52
CA THR A 94 -17.75 23.12 -12.30
C THR A 94 -18.53 22.44 -13.42
N GLU A 95 -18.21 21.17 -13.65
CA GLU A 95 -19.05 20.26 -14.43
C GLU A 95 -19.53 19.11 -13.57
N THR A 96 -20.75 18.68 -13.82
CA THR A 96 -21.33 17.47 -13.24
C THR A 96 -21.25 16.35 -14.28
N GLY A 97 -20.57 15.26 -13.94
CA GLY A 97 -20.38 14.13 -14.85
C GLY A 97 -20.20 12.81 -14.12
N LYS A 98 -19.83 11.76 -14.88
CA LYS A 98 -19.54 10.44 -14.32
C LYS A 98 -18.40 10.56 -13.30
N CYS A 99 -18.61 9.97 -12.13
CA CYS A 99 -17.62 9.94 -11.08
C CYS A 99 -16.39 9.10 -11.46
N SER A 100 -15.28 9.41 -10.79
CA SER A 100 -14.06 8.61 -10.86
C SER A 100 -14.34 7.15 -10.47
N SER A 101 -13.73 6.20 -11.18
CA SER A 101 -13.74 4.78 -10.79
C SER A 101 -13.16 4.58 -9.38
N ALA A 102 -12.24 5.46 -8.96
CA ALA A 102 -11.64 5.44 -7.63
C ALA A 102 -12.62 5.83 -6.50
N THR A 103 -13.83 6.31 -6.79
CA THR A 103 -14.84 6.53 -5.74
C THR A 103 -15.42 5.23 -5.18
N GLY A 104 -15.19 4.07 -5.82
CA GLY A 104 -15.49 2.78 -5.16
C GLY A 104 -14.70 2.55 -3.87
N TYR A 105 -13.56 3.25 -3.70
CA TYR A 105 -12.71 3.11 -2.54
C TYR A 105 -13.09 4.09 -1.40
N PRO A 106 -13.02 3.62 -0.14
CA PRO A 106 -13.24 4.49 1.02
C PRO A 106 -12.27 5.68 1.06
N PRO A 107 -12.70 6.85 1.59
CA PRO A 107 -11.90 8.07 1.61
C PRO A 107 -10.53 7.94 2.26
N ILE A 108 -10.39 7.00 3.23
CA ILE A 108 -9.11 6.77 3.92
C ILE A 108 -7.99 6.40 2.95
N MET A 109 -8.29 5.75 1.83
CA MET A 109 -7.30 5.37 0.82
C MET A 109 -6.62 6.60 0.19
N HIS A 110 -7.34 7.72 0.05
CA HIS A 110 -6.87 8.94 -0.60
C HIS A 110 -6.55 10.07 0.40
N LEU A 111 -6.54 9.77 1.70
CA LEU A 111 -6.39 10.78 2.74
C LEU A 111 -5.08 11.58 2.60
N PRO A 112 -3.90 10.97 2.37
CA PRO A 112 -2.64 11.72 2.24
C PRO A 112 -2.66 12.72 1.08
N GLN A 113 -3.10 12.27 -0.11
CA GLN A 113 -3.20 13.09 -1.32
C GLN A 113 -4.20 14.23 -1.12
N THR A 114 -5.34 13.92 -0.48
CA THR A 114 -6.40 14.89 -0.18
C THR A 114 -5.88 16.03 0.68
N ILE A 115 -5.08 15.73 1.71
CA ILE A 115 -4.47 16.75 2.58
C ILE A 115 -3.55 17.66 1.76
N GLY A 116 -2.70 17.08 0.91
CA GLY A 116 -1.82 17.87 0.02
C GLY A 116 -2.60 18.79 -0.93
N ILE A 117 -3.63 18.26 -1.59
CA ILE A 117 -4.49 19.02 -2.49
C ILE A 117 -5.25 20.13 -1.74
N MET A 118 -5.73 19.85 -0.53
CA MET A 118 -6.40 20.84 0.32
C MET A 118 -5.47 22.04 0.60
N PHE A 119 -4.21 21.80 0.98
CA PHE A 119 -3.24 22.88 1.17
C PHE A 119 -2.97 23.66 -0.13
N ALA A 120 -2.82 22.98 -1.26
CA ALA A 120 -2.67 23.65 -2.54
C ALA A 120 -3.90 24.50 -2.91
N ASN A 121 -5.10 24.06 -2.52
CA ASN A 121 -6.34 24.80 -2.74
C ASN A 121 -6.43 26.05 -1.87
N LEU A 122 -5.91 26.03 -0.64
CA LEU A 122 -5.87 27.20 0.24
C LEU A 122 -5.02 28.34 -0.33
N VAL A 123 -3.96 28.02 -1.09
CA VAL A 123 -3.09 29.01 -1.74
C VAL A 123 -3.51 29.30 -3.19
N HIS A 124 -4.72 28.92 -3.60
CA HIS A 124 -5.23 29.06 -4.97
C HIS A 124 -4.31 28.47 -6.05
N GLY A 125 -3.61 27.38 -5.72
CA GLY A 125 -2.66 26.73 -6.62
C GLY A 125 -3.27 26.35 -7.97
N SER A 126 -2.41 26.34 -8.99
CA SER A 126 -2.70 25.82 -10.33
C SER A 126 -2.85 24.30 -10.31
N LEU A 127 -3.28 23.73 -11.45
CA LEU A 127 -3.39 22.28 -11.61
C LEU A 127 -2.09 21.54 -11.29
N GLY A 128 -0.95 22.07 -11.74
CA GLY A 128 0.35 21.47 -11.44
C GLY A 128 0.68 21.52 -9.95
N ILE A 129 0.34 22.62 -9.26
CA ILE A 129 0.60 22.78 -7.83
C ILE A 129 -0.26 21.79 -7.03
N THR A 130 -1.54 21.62 -7.35
CA THR A 130 -2.41 20.68 -6.65
C THR A 130 -1.93 19.24 -6.82
N ILE A 131 -1.50 18.85 -8.02
CA ILE A 131 -0.94 17.52 -8.28
C ILE A 131 0.36 17.32 -7.49
N ILE A 132 1.32 18.24 -7.58
CA ILE A 132 2.62 18.12 -6.89
C ILE A 132 2.44 18.09 -5.37
N PHE A 133 1.60 18.95 -4.79
CA PHE A 133 1.34 18.91 -3.35
C PHE A 133 0.69 17.61 -2.91
N GLY A 134 -0.25 17.07 -3.70
CA GLY A 134 -0.82 15.76 -3.43
C GLY A 134 0.21 14.62 -3.51
N ARG A 135 1.08 14.62 -4.53
CA ARG A 135 2.20 13.66 -4.67
C ARG A 135 3.16 13.73 -3.48
N LEU A 136 3.57 14.94 -3.08
CA LEU A 136 4.49 15.14 -1.97
C LEU A 136 3.85 14.74 -0.62
N ALA A 137 2.59 15.07 -0.40
CA ALA A 137 1.89 14.66 0.82
C ALA A 137 1.76 13.13 0.92
N ASN A 138 1.49 12.45 -0.20
CA ASN A 138 1.46 10.99 -0.26
C ASN A 138 2.83 10.36 0.03
N LEU A 139 3.89 10.90 -0.59
CA LEU A 139 5.26 10.46 -0.38
C LEU A 139 5.71 10.65 1.07
N ILE A 140 5.42 11.81 1.66
CA ILE A 140 5.74 12.11 3.05
C ILE A 140 5.00 11.12 3.96
N PHE A 141 3.69 10.94 3.76
CA PHE A 141 2.92 9.97 4.54
C PHE A 141 3.52 8.56 4.45
N TYR A 142 3.79 8.06 3.24
CA TYR A 142 4.38 6.74 3.03
C TYR A 142 5.74 6.61 3.74
N SER A 143 6.63 7.59 3.54
CA SER A 143 7.99 7.57 4.07
C SER A 143 8.00 7.61 5.60
N PHE A 144 7.18 8.44 6.22
CA PHE A 144 7.10 8.51 7.68
C PHE A 144 6.36 7.32 8.29
N ALA A 145 5.24 6.89 7.70
CA ALA A 145 4.50 5.75 8.22
C ALA A 145 5.32 4.46 8.16
N LEU A 146 5.97 4.17 7.03
CA LEU A 146 6.79 2.98 6.90
C LEU A 146 8.07 3.07 7.73
N TYR A 147 8.64 4.26 7.93
CA TYR A 147 9.72 4.48 8.92
C TYR A 147 9.33 3.99 10.32
N PHE A 148 8.14 4.37 10.80
CA PHE A 148 7.67 3.92 12.11
C PHE A 148 7.36 2.43 12.15
N VAL A 149 6.83 1.85 11.07
CA VAL A 149 6.61 0.40 10.97
C VAL A 149 7.94 -0.36 11.00
N ILE A 150 8.97 0.07 10.28
CA ILE A 150 10.32 -0.53 10.30
C ILE A 150 10.95 -0.39 11.70
N LYS A 151 10.74 0.75 12.35
CA LYS A 151 11.21 0.95 13.73
C LYS A 151 10.52 -0.02 14.70
N TRP A 152 9.23 -0.28 14.50
CA TRP A 152 8.38 -1.11 15.35
C TRP A 152 8.53 -2.62 15.13
N VAL A 153 8.80 -3.08 13.90
CA VAL A 153 8.97 -4.50 13.62
C VAL A 153 10.21 -5.05 14.32
N ARG A 154 10.06 -6.18 15.00
CA ARG A 154 11.12 -6.80 15.81
C ARG A 154 12.14 -7.58 14.99
N VAL A 155 11.70 -8.14 13.86
CA VAL A 155 12.50 -9.06 13.02
C VAL A 155 12.36 -8.67 11.55
N GLY A 156 13.42 -8.86 10.77
CA GLY A 156 13.36 -8.69 9.31
C GLY A 156 13.32 -7.23 8.85
N LYS A 157 13.87 -6.29 9.64
CA LYS A 157 13.87 -4.85 9.31
C LYS A 157 14.41 -4.56 7.91
N TRP A 158 15.49 -5.23 7.50
CA TRP A 158 16.07 -5.03 6.17
C TRP A 158 15.17 -5.55 5.04
N ALA A 159 14.34 -6.57 5.26
CA ALA A 159 13.35 -7.01 4.29
C ALA A 159 12.24 -5.97 4.09
N PHE A 160 11.85 -5.26 5.15
CA PHE A 160 10.94 -4.11 5.05
C PHE A 160 11.59 -2.95 4.30
N VAL A 161 12.87 -2.64 4.59
CA VAL A 161 13.62 -1.60 3.87
C VAL A 161 13.73 -1.94 2.38
N ALA A 162 14.15 -3.16 2.04
CA ALA A 162 14.32 -3.60 0.66
C ALA A 162 13.00 -3.54 -0.12
N THR A 163 11.94 -4.12 0.42
CA THR A 163 10.61 -4.12 -0.21
C THR A 163 10.03 -2.71 -0.30
N GLY A 164 10.18 -1.90 0.75
CA GLY A 164 9.67 -0.52 0.78
C GLY A 164 10.40 0.42 -0.18
N LEU A 165 11.65 0.12 -0.52
CA LEU A 165 12.46 0.88 -1.49
C LEU A 165 12.37 0.32 -2.92
N PHE A 166 11.50 -0.66 -3.19
CA PHE A 166 11.28 -1.09 -4.57
C PHE A 166 10.92 0.13 -5.44
N PRO A 167 11.51 0.25 -6.65
CA PRO A 167 11.28 1.42 -7.50
C PRO A 167 9.79 1.70 -7.74
N LEU A 168 8.98 0.67 -7.94
CA LEU A 168 7.53 0.81 -8.06
C LEU A 168 6.86 1.35 -6.79
N MET A 169 7.29 0.93 -5.60
CA MET A 169 6.72 1.40 -4.33
C MET A 169 6.99 2.89 -4.14
N ILE A 170 8.22 3.34 -4.44
CA ILE A 170 8.58 4.75 -4.40
C ILE A 170 7.84 5.55 -5.47
N HIS A 171 7.71 5.00 -6.68
CA HIS A 171 6.98 5.64 -7.76
C HIS A 171 5.49 5.84 -7.44
N LEU A 172 4.84 4.83 -6.86
CA LEU A 172 3.45 4.92 -6.40
C LEU A 172 3.31 5.89 -5.21
N ALA A 173 4.26 5.88 -4.27
CA ALA A 173 4.30 6.84 -3.16
C ALA A 173 4.47 8.30 -3.64
N ALA A 174 5.25 8.50 -4.69
CA ALA A 174 5.47 9.79 -5.35
C ALA A 174 4.39 10.15 -6.38
N SER A 175 3.25 9.48 -6.36
CA SER A 175 2.09 9.70 -7.23
C SER A 175 0.83 10.03 -6.42
N LEU A 176 -0.29 10.27 -7.09
CA LEU A 176 -1.61 10.36 -6.46
C LEU A 176 -2.30 9.00 -6.23
N SER A 177 -1.62 7.87 -6.45
CA SER A 177 -2.19 6.54 -6.22
C SER A 177 -2.53 6.30 -4.74
N GLY A 178 -3.72 5.76 -4.50
CA GLY A 178 -4.17 5.32 -3.19
C GLY A 178 -3.45 4.07 -2.66
N ASP A 179 -2.70 3.35 -3.51
CA ASP A 179 -1.98 2.14 -3.12
C ASP A 179 -0.94 2.41 -2.03
N SER A 180 -0.49 3.66 -1.86
CA SER A 180 0.42 4.06 -0.78
C SER A 180 -0.18 3.76 0.60
N MET A 181 -1.46 4.09 0.80
CA MET A 181 -2.16 3.78 2.06
C MET A 181 -2.35 2.27 2.22
N THR A 182 -2.71 1.56 1.15
CA THR A 182 -2.82 0.10 1.15
C THR A 182 -1.51 -0.58 1.51
N ASN A 183 -0.38 -0.12 0.96
CA ASN A 183 0.94 -0.66 1.23
C ASN A 183 1.32 -0.48 2.71
N ILE A 184 1.04 0.70 3.30
CA ILE A 184 1.25 0.92 4.74
C ILE A 184 0.39 -0.02 5.57
N ALA A 185 -0.87 -0.25 5.20
CA ALA A 185 -1.74 -1.20 5.88
C ALA A 185 -1.17 -2.63 5.83
N ILE A 186 -0.66 -3.06 4.68
CA ILE A 186 -0.01 -4.36 4.47
C ILE A 186 1.25 -4.49 5.32
N PHE A 187 2.17 -3.53 5.25
CA PHE A 187 3.38 -3.55 6.07
C PHE A 187 3.05 -3.58 7.57
N THR A 188 2.04 -2.82 8.00
CA THR A 188 1.59 -2.83 9.39
C THR A 188 1.03 -4.20 9.79
N ALA A 189 0.24 -4.85 8.93
CA ALA A 189 -0.29 -6.18 9.18
C ALA A 189 0.80 -7.24 9.30
N ILE A 190 1.79 -7.21 8.40
CA ILE A 190 2.94 -8.11 8.44
C ILE A 190 3.77 -7.85 9.71
N ALA A 191 4.07 -6.59 10.02
CA ALA A 191 4.84 -6.24 11.22
C ALA A 191 4.12 -6.63 12.51
N ALA A 192 2.80 -6.42 12.59
CA ALA A 192 1.98 -6.85 13.72
C ALA A 192 2.06 -8.37 13.90
N THR A 193 1.90 -9.10 12.81
CA THR A 193 1.95 -10.55 12.81
C THR A 193 3.31 -11.06 13.27
N LEU A 194 4.42 -10.56 12.71
CA LEU A 194 5.79 -10.94 13.11
C LEU A 194 6.09 -10.60 14.58
N ASN A 195 5.61 -9.44 15.06
CA ASN A 195 5.77 -9.04 16.45
C ASN A 195 5.02 -9.97 17.41
N LEU A 196 3.83 -10.42 17.03
CA LEU A 196 3.06 -11.40 17.80
C LEU A 196 3.70 -12.80 17.74
N PHE A 197 4.19 -13.25 16.59
CA PHE A 197 4.89 -14.53 16.47
C PHE A 197 6.13 -14.61 17.36
N SER A 198 6.93 -13.54 17.40
CA SER A 198 8.14 -13.45 18.24
C SER A 198 7.85 -13.26 19.73
N GLN A 199 6.61 -12.98 20.11
CA GLN A 199 6.24 -12.74 21.50
C GLN A 199 6.14 -14.05 22.31
N LYS A 200 6.61 -13.97 23.55
CA LYS A 200 6.51 -15.07 24.54
C LYS A 200 5.35 -14.89 25.52
N SER A 201 4.94 -13.65 25.80
CA SER A 201 3.84 -13.33 26.71
C SER A 201 2.46 -13.50 26.07
N PRO A 202 1.38 -13.70 26.87
CA PRO A 202 0.00 -13.70 26.37
C PRO A 202 -0.39 -12.40 25.66
N LEU A 203 -1.42 -12.47 24.81
CA LEU A 203 -2.00 -11.32 24.12
C LEU A 203 -2.62 -10.34 25.11
N THR A 204 -2.23 -9.07 24.98
CA THR A 204 -2.86 -7.97 25.71
C THR A 204 -4.14 -7.51 25.01
N ARG A 205 -5.05 -6.83 25.73
CA ARG A 205 -6.24 -6.21 25.13
C ARG A 205 -5.88 -5.21 24.03
N GLN A 206 -4.81 -4.44 24.21
CA GLN A 206 -4.31 -3.50 23.21
C GLN A 206 -3.89 -4.21 21.92
N GLN A 207 -3.27 -5.39 22.02
CA GLN A 207 -2.88 -6.20 20.86
C GLN A 207 -4.09 -6.84 20.16
N GLN A 208 -5.12 -7.22 20.90
CA GLN A 208 -6.38 -7.69 20.31
C GLN A 208 -7.06 -6.54 19.52
N LEU A 209 -7.14 -5.35 20.10
CA LEU A 209 -7.63 -4.15 19.42
C LEU A 209 -6.77 -3.78 18.21
N LEU A 210 -5.45 -3.95 18.28
CA LEU A 210 -4.55 -3.74 17.15
C LEU A 210 -4.86 -4.69 15.98
N ILE A 211 -5.09 -5.99 16.23
CA ILE A 211 -5.48 -6.95 15.18
C ILE A 211 -6.78 -6.50 14.50
N ILE A 212 -7.77 -6.10 15.30
CA ILE A 212 -9.06 -5.61 14.80
C ILE A 212 -8.88 -4.32 13.99
N ALA A 213 -8.10 -3.36 14.48
CA ALA A 213 -7.83 -2.10 13.80
C ALA A 213 -7.09 -2.31 12.46
N VAL A 214 -6.11 -3.22 12.43
CA VAL A 214 -5.41 -3.60 11.19
C VAL A 214 -6.37 -4.27 10.20
N ALA A 215 -7.29 -5.13 10.66
CA ALA A 215 -8.30 -5.73 9.80
C ALA A 215 -9.20 -4.68 9.14
N CYS A 216 -9.66 -3.71 9.93
CA CYS A 216 -10.47 -2.60 9.43
C CYS A 216 -9.66 -1.74 8.45
N LEU A 217 -8.39 -1.47 8.73
CA LEU A 217 -7.53 -0.69 7.83
C LEU A 217 -7.29 -1.41 6.49
N LEU A 218 -7.04 -2.72 6.48
CA LEU A 218 -6.88 -3.51 5.26
C LEU A 218 -8.14 -3.45 4.39
N ILE A 219 -9.31 -3.71 4.97
CA ILE A 219 -10.55 -3.75 4.19
C ILE A 219 -10.95 -2.36 3.66
N LEU A 220 -10.69 -1.31 4.45
CA LEU A 220 -11.03 0.07 4.09
C LEU A 220 -10.06 0.67 3.06
N THR A 221 -8.88 0.11 2.89
CA THR A 221 -7.94 0.55 1.86
C THR A 221 -8.11 -0.24 0.58
N LYS A 222 -8.20 -1.57 0.66
CA LYS A 222 -8.47 -2.45 -0.47
C LYS A 222 -9.03 -3.78 0.04
N SER A 223 -10.32 -4.02 -0.19
CA SER A 223 -11.07 -5.13 0.44
C SER A 223 -10.41 -6.50 0.32
N VAL A 224 -9.78 -6.82 -0.82
CA VAL A 224 -9.07 -8.08 -1.08
C VAL A 224 -7.89 -8.31 -0.12
N THR A 225 -7.29 -7.26 0.42
CA THR A 225 -6.09 -7.36 1.28
C THR A 225 -6.39 -7.96 2.65
N ILE A 226 -7.67 -8.12 3.03
CA ILE A 226 -8.06 -8.82 4.27
C ILE A 226 -7.51 -10.25 4.34
N LEU A 227 -7.26 -10.88 3.18
CA LEU A 227 -6.66 -12.22 3.08
C LEU A 227 -5.25 -12.29 3.71
N LEU A 228 -4.56 -11.15 3.83
CA LEU A 228 -3.25 -11.05 4.47
C LEU A 228 -3.31 -11.17 5.99
N LEU A 229 -4.49 -11.28 6.60
CA LEU A 229 -4.65 -11.69 7.99
C LEU A 229 -4.69 -13.21 8.18
N SER A 230 -4.73 -13.99 7.10
CA SER A 230 -4.66 -15.45 7.20
C SER A 230 -3.46 -15.97 8.01
N PRO A 231 -2.26 -15.34 8.00
CA PRO A 231 -1.16 -15.79 8.86
C PRO A 231 -1.44 -15.66 10.36
N VAL A 232 -2.37 -14.79 10.78
CA VAL A 232 -2.80 -14.64 12.17
C VAL A 232 -3.49 -15.93 12.67
N ILE A 233 -4.05 -16.72 11.76
CA ILE A 233 -4.61 -18.05 12.07
C ILE A 233 -3.50 -19.00 12.55
N PHE A 234 -2.24 -18.81 12.17
CA PHE A 234 -1.13 -19.67 12.61
C PHE A 234 -0.44 -19.17 13.88
N LEU A 235 -1.00 -18.16 14.57
CA LEU A 235 -0.40 -17.64 15.81
C LEU A 235 -0.23 -18.74 16.88
N PRO A 236 0.92 -18.78 17.59
CA PRO A 236 1.24 -19.81 18.57
C PRO A 236 0.24 -19.91 19.72
N LYS A 237 0.00 -21.14 20.21
CA LYS A 237 -0.98 -21.37 21.30
C LYS A 237 -0.69 -20.58 22.58
N ARG A 238 0.60 -20.38 22.89
CA ARG A 238 1.10 -19.62 24.05
C ARG A 238 0.56 -18.19 24.15
N LEU A 239 0.11 -17.60 23.05
CA LEU A 239 -0.41 -16.23 23.04
C LEU A 239 -1.85 -16.13 23.58
N PHE A 240 -2.61 -17.23 23.60
CA PHE A 240 -4.01 -17.25 24.01
C PHE A 240 -4.19 -18.11 25.26
N ILE A 241 -3.33 -17.86 26.26
CA ILE A 241 -3.47 -18.48 27.57
C ILE A 241 -4.58 -17.74 28.32
N PRO A 242 -5.60 -18.43 28.83
CA PRO A 242 -6.62 -17.81 29.65
C PRO A 242 -5.98 -17.12 30.85
N ASP A 243 -6.41 -15.90 31.11
CA ASP A 243 -6.11 -15.23 32.38
C ASP A 243 -6.56 -16.17 33.52
N LYS A 244 -5.87 -16.20 34.67
CA LYS A 244 -6.20 -17.12 35.79
C LYS A 244 -7.67 -17.00 36.25
N LYS A 245 -8.35 -15.90 35.89
CA LYS A 245 -9.77 -15.63 36.15
C LYS A 245 -10.75 -16.05 35.03
N SER A 246 -10.27 -16.36 33.82
CA SER A 246 -11.14 -16.71 32.68
C SER A 246 -11.28 -18.23 32.53
N LYS A 247 -12.52 -18.74 32.52
CA LYS A 247 -12.85 -20.17 32.33
C LYS A 247 -12.83 -20.62 30.85
N ILE A 248 -12.37 -19.77 29.93
CA ILE A 248 -12.48 -20.01 28.48
C ILE A 248 -11.21 -20.70 27.99
N SER A 249 -11.36 -21.83 27.29
CA SER A 249 -10.24 -22.56 26.69
C SER A 249 -9.53 -21.76 25.59
N PHE A 250 -8.29 -22.15 25.27
CA PHE A 250 -7.43 -21.59 24.21
C PHE A 250 -8.13 -21.41 22.85
N ILE A 251 -8.85 -22.44 22.39
CA ILE A 251 -9.46 -22.50 21.05
C ILE A 251 -10.54 -21.41 20.89
N PRO A 252 -11.54 -21.29 21.80
CA PRO A 252 -12.57 -20.25 21.67
C PRO A 252 -12.04 -18.82 21.74
N GLN A 253 -11.00 -18.53 22.54
CA GLN A 253 -10.46 -17.16 22.63
C GLN A 253 -9.83 -16.69 21.31
N LYS A 254 -9.07 -17.57 20.64
CA LYS A 254 -8.47 -17.28 19.35
C LYS A 254 -9.52 -16.99 18.28
N TRP A 255 -10.52 -17.86 18.17
CA TRP A 255 -11.59 -17.70 17.21
C TRP A 255 -12.47 -16.49 17.50
N LEU A 256 -12.66 -16.12 18.78
CA LEU A 256 -13.37 -14.90 19.17
C LEU A 256 -12.67 -13.63 18.65
N VAL A 257 -11.34 -13.53 18.80
CA VAL A 257 -10.59 -12.36 18.31
C VAL A 257 -10.63 -12.27 16.80
N LEU A 258 -10.45 -13.41 16.10
CA LEU A 258 -10.47 -13.46 14.64
C LEU A 258 -11.86 -13.17 14.07
N SER A 259 -12.93 -13.72 14.69
CA SER A 259 -14.30 -13.44 14.27
C SER A 259 -14.68 -12.00 14.54
N ALA A 260 -14.29 -11.43 15.69
CA ALA A 260 -14.51 -10.01 15.97
C ALA A 260 -13.80 -9.10 14.95
N ALA A 261 -12.56 -9.43 14.59
CA ALA A 261 -11.83 -8.69 13.56
C ALA A 261 -12.51 -8.77 12.18
N ALA A 262 -12.95 -9.96 11.77
CA ALA A 262 -13.64 -10.17 10.51
C ALA A 262 -15.02 -9.48 10.47
N ILE A 263 -15.79 -9.57 11.55
CA ILE A 263 -17.11 -8.94 11.68
C ILE A 263 -16.96 -7.42 11.64
N LEU A 264 -16.05 -6.84 12.44
CA LEU A 264 -15.91 -5.38 12.46
C LEU A 264 -15.38 -4.84 11.13
N ALA A 265 -14.42 -5.53 10.50
CA ALA A 265 -13.98 -5.19 9.15
C ALA A 265 -15.14 -5.25 8.14
N GLY A 266 -15.94 -6.32 8.20
CA GLY A 266 -17.15 -6.47 7.37
C GLY A 266 -18.16 -5.34 7.59
N LEU A 267 -18.40 -4.94 8.84
CA LEU A 267 -19.26 -3.80 9.18
C LEU A 267 -18.71 -2.48 8.63
N CYS A 268 -17.39 -2.25 8.69
CA CYS A 268 -16.76 -1.08 8.07
C CYS A 268 -16.98 -1.05 6.55
N LEU A 269 -16.84 -2.19 5.88
CA LEU A 269 -17.08 -2.29 4.44
C LEU A 269 -18.56 -2.08 4.10
N ILE A 270 -19.48 -2.67 4.86
CA ILE A 270 -20.93 -2.49 4.67
C ILE A 270 -21.32 -1.02 4.89
N ALA A 271 -20.81 -0.38 5.94
CA ALA A 271 -21.01 1.04 6.19
C ALA A 271 -20.53 1.90 5.02
N TRP A 272 -19.36 1.57 4.46
CA TRP A 272 -18.87 2.23 3.25
C TRP A 272 -19.78 2.01 2.05
N LEU A 273 -20.27 0.79 1.83
CA LEU A 273 -21.13 0.46 0.71
C LEU A 273 -22.48 1.18 0.77
N HIS A 274 -23.03 1.37 1.97
CA HIS A 274 -24.22 2.20 2.16
C HIS A 274 -23.99 3.66 1.76
N ILE A 275 -22.80 4.22 2.01
CA ILE A 275 -22.44 5.59 1.60
C ILE A 275 -22.16 5.66 0.09
N TYR A 276 -21.54 4.63 -0.49
CA TYR A 276 -21.19 4.61 -1.91
C TYR A 276 -22.42 4.48 -2.83
N THR A 277 -23.51 3.86 -2.36
CA THR A 277 -24.82 3.69 -3.04
C THR A 277 -24.78 2.95 -4.39
N GLN A 278 -23.64 2.38 -4.80
CA GLN A 278 -23.48 1.64 -6.05
C GLN A 278 -22.92 0.23 -5.80
N PRO A 279 -23.26 -0.78 -6.62
CA PRO A 279 -22.74 -2.13 -6.45
C PRO A 279 -21.26 -2.20 -6.87
N LEU A 280 -20.38 -2.63 -5.96
CA LEU A 280 -18.92 -2.83 -6.21
C LEU A 280 -18.61 -3.66 -7.47
N LEU A 281 -19.47 -4.63 -7.80
CA LEU A 281 -19.25 -5.60 -8.87
C LEU A 281 -19.74 -5.12 -10.25
N THR A 282 -20.56 -4.06 -10.30
CA THR A 282 -21.17 -3.56 -11.56
C THR A 282 -20.38 -2.44 -12.22
N THR A 283 -19.31 -1.96 -11.57
CA THR A 283 -18.59 -0.76 -12.01
C THR A 283 -17.57 -1.03 -13.13
N GLY A 284 -17.22 -2.31 -13.39
CA GLY A 284 -16.19 -2.69 -14.37
C GLY A 284 -16.70 -3.23 -15.71
N ALA A 285 -17.83 -3.95 -15.74
CA ALA A 285 -18.44 -4.48 -16.96
C ALA A 285 -19.92 -4.87 -16.74
N PRO A 286 -20.80 -4.75 -17.76
CA PRO A 286 -22.20 -5.19 -17.66
C PRO A 286 -22.36 -6.70 -17.40
N HIS A 287 -21.37 -7.50 -17.81
CA HIS A 287 -21.34 -8.94 -17.62
C HIS A 287 -19.99 -9.36 -17.04
N ASN A 288 -20.00 -9.92 -15.83
CA ASN A 288 -18.82 -10.51 -15.24
C ASN A 288 -18.80 -12.02 -15.56
N PRO A 289 -17.88 -12.51 -16.42
CA PRO A 289 -17.85 -13.89 -16.89
C PRO A 289 -17.61 -14.92 -15.76
N LEU A 290 -17.18 -14.47 -14.58
CA LEU A 290 -17.02 -15.31 -13.40
C LEU A 290 -18.34 -15.68 -12.73
N HIS A 291 -19.41 -14.91 -12.94
CA HIS A 291 -20.74 -15.23 -12.40
C HIS A 291 -21.41 -16.36 -13.18
N SER A 292 -21.17 -16.43 -14.49
CA SER A 292 -21.78 -17.45 -15.36
C SER A 292 -21.04 -18.78 -15.32
N ASN A 293 -19.72 -18.78 -15.10
CA ASN A 293 -18.97 -20.01 -14.89
C ASN A 293 -17.75 -19.76 -13.98
N PRO A 294 -17.83 -20.10 -12.68
CA PRO A 294 -16.74 -19.86 -11.74
C PRO A 294 -15.47 -20.68 -12.08
N LEU A 295 -15.59 -21.82 -12.77
CA LEU A 295 -14.43 -22.61 -13.21
C LEU A 295 -13.62 -21.92 -14.31
N LYS A 296 -14.22 -20.97 -15.05
CA LYS A 296 -13.45 -20.11 -15.97
C LYS A 296 -12.39 -19.30 -15.25
N PHE A 297 -12.54 -19.04 -13.94
CA PHE A 297 -11.47 -18.38 -13.17
C PHE A 297 -10.17 -19.17 -13.20
N ILE A 298 -10.24 -20.49 -13.03
CA ILE A 298 -9.06 -21.38 -13.07
C ILE A 298 -8.44 -21.34 -14.47
N GLN A 299 -9.26 -21.36 -15.51
CA GLN A 299 -8.78 -21.23 -16.89
C GLN A 299 -8.12 -19.87 -17.15
N ILE A 300 -8.68 -18.78 -16.62
CA ILE A 300 -8.06 -17.44 -16.71
C ILE A 300 -6.71 -17.44 -15.99
N LEU A 301 -6.61 -18.00 -14.78
CA LEU A 301 -5.34 -18.11 -14.06
C LEU A 301 -4.32 -18.92 -14.85
N PHE A 302 -4.71 -20.09 -15.36
CA PHE A 302 -3.84 -20.93 -16.18
C PHE A 302 -3.33 -20.15 -17.41
N ASN A 303 -4.23 -19.50 -18.13
CA ASN A 303 -3.86 -18.71 -19.29
C ASN A 303 -2.93 -17.54 -18.91
N THR A 304 -3.25 -16.79 -17.87
CA THR A 304 -2.47 -15.62 -17.43
C THR A 304 -1.06 -15.98 -16.99
N TYR A 305 -0.88 -17.08 -16.25
CA TYR A 305 0.42 -17.43 -15.65
C TYR A 305 1.23 -18.48 -16.41
N LEU A 306 0.57 -19.36 -17.16
CA LEU A 306 1.22 -20.55 -17.75
C LEU A 306 1.16 -20.58 -19.29
N ASN A 307 0.34 -19.74 -19.93
CA ASN A 307 0.31 -19.71 -21.39
C ASN A 307 1.47 -18.88 -21.94
N PRO A 308 2.47 -19.51 -22.61
CA PRO A 308 3.65 -18.80 -23.11
C PRO A 308 3.32 -17.86 -24.27
N ASN A 309 2.14 -17.99 -24.89
CA ASN A 309 1.71 -17.15 -25.99
C ASN A 309 1.12 -15.80 -25.53
N LEU A 310 0.94 -15.61 -24.22
CA LEU A 310 0.47 -14.35 -23.66
C LEU A 310 1.66 -13.57 -23.09
N PRO A 311 1.88 -12.31 -23.49
CA PRO A 311 2.99 -11.49 -22.99
C PRO A 311 2.85 -11.09 -21.51
N VAL A 312 1.77 -11.52 -20.86
CA VAL A 312 1.37 -11.13 -19.50
C VAL A 312 2.34 -11.64 -18.43
N SER A 313 3.10 -12.70 -18.70
CA SER A 313 4.05 -13.27 -17.73
C SER A 313 5.22 -12.32 -17.41
N ASP A 314 5.76 -11.61 -18.41
CA ASP A 314 6.81 -10.60 -18.20
C ASP A 314 6.24 -9.36 -17.49
N ASP A 315 5.04 -8.93 -17.87
CA ASP A 315 4.34 -7.81 -17.23
C ASP A 315 4.06 -8.07 -15.74
N ILE A 316 3.72 -9.31 -15.37
CA ILE A 316 3.53 -9.69 -13.98
C ILE A 316 4.85 -9.61 -13.21
N LEU A 317 5.93 -10.18 -13.74
CA LEU A 317 7.23 -10.20 -13.07
C LEU A 317 7.79 -8.79 -12.90
N ARG A 318 7.75 -7.98 -13.97
CA ARG A 318 8.18 -6.57 -13.95
C ARG A 318 7.24 -5.71 -13.13
N GLY A 319 5.95 -6.04 -13.12
CA GLY A 319 4.91 -5.39 -12.34
C GLY A 319 5.11 -5.45 -10.83
N VAL A 320 5.97 -6.34 -10.32
CA VAL A 320 6.31 -6.37 -8.88
C VAL A 320 7.28 -5.26 -8.49
N ILE A 321 8.24 -4.91 -9.36
CA ILE A 321 9.37 -4.06 -8.99
C ILE A 321 9.44 -2.76 -9.80
N GLY A 322 9.05 -2.75 -11.06
CA GLY A 322 9.44 -1.67 -11.97
C GLY A 322 8.66 -1.55 -13.27
N ALA A 323 7.36 -1.85 -13.28
CA ALA A 323 6.50 -1.45 -14.38
C ALA A 323 5.92 -0.05 -14.09
N PHE A 324 6.30 0.93 -14.92
CA PHE A 324 5.92 2.32 -14.75
C PHE A 324 4.98 2.79 -15.85
N SER A 325 4.23 3.86 -15.55
CA SER A 325 3.34 4.57 -16.49
C SER A 325 2.42 3.64 -17.26
N ALA A 326 1.44 3.05 -16.56
CA ALA A 326 0.48 2.09 -17.11
C ALA A 326 1.15 0.90 -17.84
N PHE A 327 2.19 0.33 -17.22
CA PHE A 327 2.98 -0.81 -17.74
C PHE A 327 3.74 -0.54 -19.05
N LYS A 328 3.78 0.71 -19.53
CA LYS A 328 4.47 1.06 -20.78
C LYS A 328 6.00 0.98 -20.68
N TYR A 329 6.54 1.23 -19.49
CA TYR A 329 7.99 1.22 -19.27
C TYR A 329 8.34 0.22 -18.17
N GLY A 330 8.94 -0.91 -18.55
CA GLY A 330 9.49 -1.87 -17.61
C GLY A 330 10.97 -1.60 -17.32
N LEU A 331 11.39 -1.70 -16.05
CA LEU A 331 12.81 -1.75 -15.73
C LEU A 331 13.48 -2.89 -16.49
N PRO A 332 14.68 -2.68 -17.05
CA PRO A 332 15.41 -3.76 -17.67
C PRO A 332 15.80 -4.82 -16.64
N LEU A 333 15.89 -6.08 -17.09
CA LEU A 333 16.10 -7.24 -16.21
C LEU A 333 17.37 -7.11 -15.35
N PHE A 334 18.42 -6.46 -15.85
CA PHE A 334 19.67 -6.25 -15.10
C PHE A 334 19.52 -5.30 -13.91
N ILE A 335 18.43 -4.52 -13.80
CA ILE A 335 18.09 -3.70 -12.61
C ILE A 335 17.14 -4.47 -11.68
N LEU A 336 16.25 -5.28 -12.27
CA LEU A 336 15.25 -6.06 -11.55
C LEU A 336 15.88 -7.24 -10.78
N LEU A 337 16.82 -7.97 -11.40
CA LEU A 337 17.51 -9.10 -10.77
C LEU A 337 18.30 -8.70 -9.50
N PRO A 338 19.07 -7.61 -9.47
CA PRO A 338 19.66 -7.10 -8.24
C PRO A 338 18.63 -6.76 -7.16
N SER A 339 17.46 -6.22 -7.51
CA SER A 339 16.43 -5.87 -6.53
C SER A 339 15.86 -7.10 -5.81
N PHE A 340 15.58 -8.18 -6.56
CA PHE A 340 15.20 -9.47 -5.98
C PHE A 340 16.36 -10.10 -5.18
N SER A 341 17.60 -9.96 -5.67
CA SER A 341 18.78 -10.47 -4.97
C SER A 341 19.00 -9.74 -3.64
N LEU A 342 18.79 -8.42 -3.59
CA LEU A 342 18.86 -7.62 -2.36
C LEU A 342 17.78 -8.04 -1.36
N LEU A 343 16.55 -8.29 -1.83
CA LEU A 343 15.51 -8.85 -0.96
C LEU A 343 15.91 -10.21 -0.41
N PHE A 344 16.40 -11.11 -1.25
CA PHE A 344 16.85 -12.45 -0.83
C PHE A 344 18.00 -12.37 0.18
N LEU A 345 19.02 -11.55 -0.09
CA LEU A 345 20.13 -11.28 0.83
C LEU A 345 19.64 -10.65 2.15
N SER A 346 18.63 -9.77 2.11
CA SER A 346 18.07 -9.17 3.32
C SER A 346 17.34 -10.18 4.21
N LEU A 347 16.77 -11.23 3.62
CA LEU A 347 16.13 -12.34 4.34
C LEU A 347 17.15 -13.32 4.91
N LEU A 348 18.29 -13.49 4.22
CA LEU A 348 19.41 -14.33 4.67
C LEU A 348 20.36 -13.61 5.63
N HIS A 349 20.26 -12.29 5.75
CA HIS A 349 21.14 -11.50 6.59
C HIS A 349 21.01 -11.92 8.05
N TYR A 350 22.08 -12.53 8.57
CA TYR A 350 22.14 -12.98 9.94
C TYR A 350 22.09 -11.78 10.91
N ASN A 351 21.12 -11.83 11.82
CA ASN A 351 20.98 -10.85 12.89
C ASN A 351 20.79 -11.59 14.22
N LYS A 352 21.77 -11.43 15.12
CA LYS A 352 21.78 -12.09 16.44
C LYS A 352 20.50 -11.81 17.24
N LYS A 353 19.94 -10.60 17.16
CA LYS A 353 18.68 -10.25 17.84
C LYS A 353 17.48 -11.02 17.26
N ASP A 354 17.47 -11.22 15.95
CA ASP A 354 16.40 -11.95 15.28
C ASP A 354 16.46 -13.44 15.67
N GLN A 355 17.67 -14.00 15.77
CA GLN A 355 17.88 -15.36 16.25
C GLN A 355 17.46 -15.53 17.73
N GLU A 356 17.79 -14.59 18.62
CA GLU A 356 17.38 -14.63 20.02
C GLU A 356 15.85 -14.61 20.18
N LEU A 357 15.15 -13.91 19.28
CA LEU A 357 13.69 -13.81 19.27
C LEU A 357 12.98 -15.03 18.67
N LEU A 358 13.53 -15.60 17.60
CA LEU A 358 12.92 -16.72 16.86
C LEU A 358 13.40 -18.10 17.33
N GLY A 359 14.50 -18.18 18.08
CA GLY A 359 15.08 -19.41 18.63
C GLY A 359 16.33 -19.90 17.88
N GLU A 360 17.18 -20.68 18.56
CA GLU A 360 18.49 -21.13 18.08
C GLU A 360 18.47 -21.79 16.69
N GLN A 361 17.41 -22.52 16.35
CA GLN A 361 17.28 -23.21 15.07
C GLN A 361 17.01 -22.28 13.87
N THR A 362 16.61 -21.03 14.09
CA THR A 362 16.38 -20.07 12.97
C THR A 362 17.67 -19.50 12.39
N GLY A 363 18.76 -19.47 13.16
CA GLY A 363 20.09 -19.16 12.64
C GLY A 363 20.61 -20.20 11.66
N LYS A 364 20.06 -21.42 11.64
CA LYS A 364 20.44 -22.49 10.69
C LYS A 364 19.75 -22.36 9.33
N LEU A 365 18.71 -21.52 9.21
CA LEU A 365 18.00 -21.22 7.95
C LEU A 365 18.60 -20.00 7.22
N ALA A 366 19.35 -19.14 7.91
CA ALA A 366 20.30 -18.24 7.27
C ALA A 366 21.45 -19.13 6.75
N VAL A 367 21.35 -19.49 5.47
CA VAL A 367 22.27 -20.34 4.71
C VAL A 367 23.69 -20.22 5.26
N TYR A 368 24.24 -21.38 5.67
CA TYR A 368 25.66 -21.68 5.84
C TYR A 368 26.55 -20.43 5.83
N ASN A 369 27.17 -20.13 6.98
CA ASN A 369 28.42 -19.37 7.05
C ASN A 369 29.35 -19.80 5.91
N LEU A 370 29.27 -19.10 4.77
CA LEU A 370 30.24 -19.13 3.69
C LEU A 370 31.37 -18.21 4.12
N ALA A 371 32.10 -18.67 5.13
CA ALA A 371 33.43 -18.28 5.52
C ALA A 371 33.90 -19.27 6.60
N THR A 372 34.24 -20.47 6.16
CA THR A 372 35.51 -21.07 6.60
C THR A 372 36.65 -20.19 6.14
#